data_AF-A0A7C1REM9-F1
#
_entry.id   AF-A0A7C1REM9-F1
#
_cell.length_a   1.000
_cell.length_b   1.000
_cell.length_c   1.000
_cell.angle_alpha   90.00
_cell.angle_beta   90.00
_cell.angle_gamma   90.00
#
_symmetry.space_group_name_H-M   'P 1'
#
loop_
_entity.id
_entity.type
_entity.pdbx_description
1 polymer ?
#
loop_
_entity_poly.entity_id
_entity_poly.type
_entity_poly.pdbx_seq_one_letter_code
_entity_poly.pdbx_strand_id
1 'polypeptide(L)'
;MAFETVGVKVVLEGVAAFERGMRRVGASTEKTAKELAAAEKQAKAFNQAMNRMGLALVAAGAAAVAFLFSATRLAARVETLGIVTVTLGRNIGKTEEEIRKLERAIQDQGITVRGSRRAVALMIQSQIDLAKGTELARLAQNAAVIANINSTEAF
;
A
#
# COMPACT_ATOMS: atom_id res chain seq x y z
N MET A 1 50.08 26.51 -56.57
CA MET A 1 48.83 27.15 -56.13
C MET A 1 47.72 26.11 -55.98
N ALA A 2 47.84 25.16 -55.04
CA ALA A 2 46.88 24.05 -54.89
C ALA A 2 46.29 23.92 -53.48
N PHE A 3 46.62 24.82 -52.55
CA PHE A 3 46.23 24.72 -51.14
C PHE A 3 45.17 25.75 -50.71
N GLU A 4 44.86 26.78 -51.51
CA GLU A 4 43.80 27.75 -51.21
C GLU A 4 42.39 27.28 -51.64
N THR A 5 42.28 26.44 -52.68
CA THR A 5 40.98 26.01 -53.23
C THR A 5 40.32 24.87 -52.47
N VAL A 6 41.08 24.09 -51.69
CA VAL A 6 40.55 22.96 -50.90
C VAL A 6 39.87 23.45 -49.62
N GLY A 7 40.45 24.45 -48.94
CA GLY A 7 39.89 25.01 -47.71
C GLY A 7 38.53 25.70 -47.91
N VAL A 8 38.38 26.46 -49.00
CA VAL A 8 37.14 27.20 -49.29
C VAL A 8 35.97 26.27 -49.65
N LYS A 9 36.24 25.15 -50.33
CA LYS A 9 35.20 24.19 -50.74
C LYS A 9 34.66 23.37 -49.56
N VAL A 10 35.53 22.97 -48.63
CA VAL A 10 35.14 22.27 -47.39
C VAL A 10 34.31 23.18 -46.48
N VAL A 11 34.65 24.46 -46.40
CA VAL A 11 33.88 25.45 -45.65
C VAL A 11 32.50 25.68 -46.28
N LEU A 12 32.40 25.79 -47.60
CA LEU A 12 31.11 25.96 -48.30
C LEU A 12 30.19 24.73 -48.15
N GLU A 13 30.73 23.51 -48.24
CA GLU A 13 29.95 22.29 -48.06
C GLU A 13 29.50 22.10 -46.60
N GLY A 14 30.34 22.49 -45.64
CA GLY A 14 30.00 22.49 -44.21
C GLY A 14 28.89 23.48 -43.88
N VAL A 15 28.92 24.69 -44.43
CA VAL A 15 27.87 25.71 -44.25
C VAL A 15 26.55 25.26 -44.89
N ALA A 16 26.59 24.67 -46.09
CA ALA A 16 25.38 24.14 -46.75
C ALA A 16 24.79 22.90 -46.05
N ALA A 17 25.62 22.08 -45.41
CA ALA A 17 25.16 20.98 -44.56
C ALA A 17 24.51 21.50 -43.26
N PHE A 18 25.10 22.54 -42.66
CA PHE A 18 24.57 23.20 -41.47
C PHE A 18 23.23 23.90 -41.73
N GLU A 19 23.08 24.61 -42.84
CA GLU A 19 21.81 25.28 -43.20
C GLU A 19 20.67 24.28 -43.44
N ARG A 20 20.97 23.13 -44.08
CA ARG A 20 20.02 22.02 -44.24
C ARG A 20 19.68 21.35 -42.91
N GLY A 21 20.64 21.25 -42.00
CA GLY A 21 20.44 20.78 -40.64
C GLY A 21 19.50 21.70 -39.84
N MET A 22 19.77 23.01 -39.86
CA MET A 22 18.94 24.01 -39.17
C MET A 22 17.51 24.08 -39.72
N ARG A 23 17.30 23.95 -41.04
CA ARG A 23 15.95 23.89 -41.63
C ARG A 23 15.17 22.64 -41.20
N ARG A 24 15.83 21.49 -41.03
CA ARG A 24 15.19 20.26 -40.49
C ARG A 24 14.88 20.39 -39.01
N VAL A 25 15.75 21.04 -38.24
CA VAL A 25 15.49 21.33 -36.82
C VAL A 25 14.29 22.26 -36.68
N GLY A 26 14.23 23.37 -37.44
CA GLY A 26 13.09 24.29 -37.41
C GLY A 26 11.74 23.64 -37.77
N ALA A 27 11.71 22.79 -38.80
CA ALA A 27 10.50 22.07 -39.20
C ALA A 27 10.06 20.98 -38.20
N SER A 28 11.02 20.35 -37.51
CA SER A 28 10.74 19.43 -36.41
C SER A 28 10.25 20.16 -35.17
N THR A 29 10.83 21.31 -34.83
CA THR A 29 10.40 22.15 -33.70
C THR A 29 8.98 22.68 -33.88
N GLU A 30 8.57 23.04 -35.10
CA GLU A 30 7.22 23.56 -35.36
C GLU A 30 6.13 22.47 -35.28
N LYS A 31 6.45 21.24 -35.72
CA LYS A 31 5.54 20.09 -35.57
C LYS A 31 5.43 19.66 -34.11
N THR A 32 6.55 19.60 -33.39
CA THR A 32 6.58 19.31 -31.95
C THR A 32 5.84 20.39 -31.15
N ALA A 33 5.96 21.67 -31.51
CA ALA A 33 5.21 22.75 -30.85
C ALA A 33 3.70 22.65 -31.07
N LYS A 34 3.23 22.26 -32.27
CA LYS A 34 1.81 22.07 -32.56
C LYS A 34 1.24 20.82 -31.87
N GLU A 35 2.01 19.74 -31.80
CA GLU A 35 1.66 18.53 -31.06
C GLU A 35 1.63 18.78 -29.55
N LEU A 36 2.58 19.53 -29.00
CA LEU A 36 2.56 19.95 -27.60
C LEU A 36 1.40 20.90 -27.29
N ALA A 37 1.07 21.84 -28.17
CA ALA A 37 -0.06 22.75 -27.96
C ALA A 37 -1.42 22.02 -28.02
N ALA A 38 -1.54 21.00 -28.88
CA ALA A 38 -2.70 20.13 -28.92
C ALA A 38 -2.78 19.23 -27.67
N ALA A 39 -1.65 18.68 -27.23
CA ALA A 39 -1.55 17.88 -26.01
C ALA A 39 -1.84 18.72 -24.75
N GLU A 40 -1.39 19.97 -24.68
CA GLU A 40 -1.70 20.89 -23.57
C GLU A 40 -3.19 21.26 -23.53
N LYS A 41 -3.83 21.48 -24.68
CA LYS A 41 -5.28 21.73 -24.74
C LYS A 41 -6.08 20.51 -24.31
N GLN A 42 -5.66 19.32 -24.75
CA GLN A 42 -6.29 18.07 -24.36
C GLN A 42 -6.06 17.76 -22.87
N ALA A 43 -4.87 18.06 -22.35
CA ALA A 43 -4.55 17.94 -20.93
C ALA A 43 -5.33 18.94 -20.06
N LYS A 44 -5.50 20.20 -20.50
CA LYS A 44 -6.31 21.21 -19.78
C LYS A 44 -7.81 20.87 -19.81
N ALA A 45 -8.32 20.37 -20.93
CA ALA A 45 -9.70 19.89 -21.03
C ALA A 45 -9.94 18.65 -20.16
N PHE A 46 -8.98 17.72 -20.14
CA PHE A 46 -8.99 16.56 -19.26
C PHE A 46 -8.91 16.96 -17.78
N ASN A 47 -8.06 17.92 -17.41
CA ASN A 47 -7.90 18.41 -16.05
C ASN A 47 -9.14 19.20 -15.58
N GLN A 48 -9.79 19.97 -16.46
CA GLN A 48 -11.07 20.64 -16.14
C GLN A 48 -12.25 19.66 -16.03
N ALA A 49 -12.29 18.62 -16.87
CA ALA A 49 -13.28 17.54 -16.76
C ALA A 49 -13.06 16.72 -15.47
N MET A 50 -11.80 16.44 -15.13
CA MET A 50 -11.39 15.80 -13.89
C MET A 50 -11.65 16.68 -12.65
N ASN A 51 -11.53 18.01 -12.72
CA ASN A 51 -11.84 18.88 -11.57
C ASN A 51 -13.34 18.96 -11.27
N ARG A 52 -14.22 18.80 -12.27
CA ARG A 52 -15.68 18.82 -12.07
C ARG A 52 -16.27 17.45 -11.74
N MET A 53 -15.63 16.37 -12.20
CA MET A 53 -16.07 15.00 -11.96
C MET A 53 -15.28 14.31 -10.83
N GLY A 54 -14.09 14.82 -10.51
CA GLY A 54 -13.12 14.22 -9.60
C GLY A 54 -13.40 14.50 -8.13
N LEU A 55 -14.10 15.56 -7.72
CA LEU A 55 -14.36 15.75 -6.28
C LEU A 55 -15.24 14.64 -5.69
N ALA A 56 -16.24 14.15 -6.42
CA ALA A 56 -17.08 13.04 -5.97
C ALA A 56 -16.41 11.66 -6.16
N LEU A 57 -15.73 11.43 -7.29
CA LEU A 57 -15.06 10.16 -7.59
C LEU A 57 -13.74 9.97 -6.82
N VAL A 58 -12.98 11.04 -6.57
CA VAL A 58 -11.78 11.02 -5.73
C VAL A 58 -12.17 10.93 -4.26
N ALA A 59 -13.27 11.55 -3.80
CA ALA A 59 -13.74 11.34 -2.43
C ALA A 59 -14.22 9.90 -2.20
N ALA A 60 -15.02 9.35 -3.11
CA ALA A 60 -15.47 7.96 -3.03
C ALA A 60 -14.30 6.96 -3.23
N GLY A 61 -13.41 7.24 -4.17
CA GLY A 61 -12.21 6.44 -4.43
C GLY A 61 -11.19 6.50 -3.29
N ALA A 62 -10.96 7.67 -2.68
CA ALA A 62 -10.08 7.82 -1.53
C ALA A 62 -10.65 7.15 -0.29
N ALA A 63 -11.97 7.23 -0.05
CA ALA A 63 -12.62 6.50 1.04
C ALA A 63 -12.53 4.98 0.83
N ALA A 64 -12.77 4.49 -0.39
CA ALA A 64 -12.62 3.07 -0.72
C ALA A 64 -11.16 2.60 -0.59
N VAL A 65 -10.19 3.38 -1.09
CA VAL A 65 -8.76 3.09 -0.98
C VAL A 65 -8.31 3.13 0.48
N ALA A 66 -8.73 4.14 1.26
CA ALA A 66 -8.43 4.22 2.68
C ALA A 66 -9.04 3.05 3.47
N PHE A 67 -10.26 2.63 3.12
CA PHE A 67 -10.91 1.46 3.69
C PHE A 67 -10.17 0.17 3.33
N LEU A 68 -9.80 -0.01 2.06
CA LEU A 68 -8.99 -1.14 1.61
C LEU A 68 -7.65 -1.18 2.35
N PHE A 69 -6.89 -0.08 2.40
CA PHE A 69 -5.64 -0.03 3.15
C PHE A 69 -5.84 -0.28 4.65
N SER A 70 -6.95 0.16 5.23
CA SER A 70 -7.25 -0.08 6.65
C SER A 70 -7.59 -1.54 6.91
N ALA A 71 -8.40 -2.15 6.05
CA ALA A 71 -8.74 -3.57 6.09
C ALA A 71 -7.50 -4.44 5.85
N THR A 72 -6.68 -4.10 4.85
CA THR A 72 -5.42 -4.79 4.55
C THR A 72 -4.40 -4.63 5.68
N ARG A 73 -4.23 -3.44 6.26
CA ARG A 73 -3.35 -3.25 7.42
C ARG A 73 -3.86 -4.00 8.65
N LEU A 74 -5.17 -4.05 8.87
CA LEU A 74 -5.76 -4.81 9.95
C LEU A 74 -5.52 -6.32 9.76
N ALA A 75 -5.79 -6.84 8.57
CA ALA A 75 -5.51 -8.22 8.21
C ALA A 75 -4.02 -8.55 8.36
N ALA A 76 -3.13 -7.68 7.88
CA ALA A 76 -1.69 -7.84 8.02
C ALA A 76 -1.25 -7.91 9.49
N ARG A 77 -1.78 -7.05 10.37
CA ARG A 77 -1.47 -7.13 11.81
C ARG A 77 -1.96 -8.42 12.45
N VAL A 78 -3.17 -8.87 12.09
CA VAL A 78 -3.73 -10.13 12.58
C VAL A 78 -2.83 -11.28 12.14
N GLU A 79 -2.41 -11.30 10.88
CA GLU A 79 -1.53 -12.32 10.32
C GLU A 79 -0.14 -12.32 10.97
N THR A 80 0.50 -11.16 11.12
CA THR A 80 1.77 -11.03 11.85
C THR A 80 1.64 -11.56 13.27
N LEU A 81 0.54 -11.24 13.96
CA LEU A 81 0.32 -11.74 15.32
C LEU A 81 0.09 -13.26 15.35
N GLY A 82 -0.51 -13.82 14.30
CA GLY A 82 -0.64 -15.27 14.13
C GLY A 82 0.70 -15.96 13.93
N ILE A 83 1.62 -15.37 13.15
CA ILE A 83 2.99 -15.87 13.01
C ILE A 83 3.68 -15.84 14.39
N VAL A 84 3.56 -14.72 15.12
CA VAL A 84 4.16 -14.56 16.45
C VAL A 84 3.62 -15.59 17.46
N THR A 85 2.30 -15.79 17.55
CA THR A 85 1.73 -16.76 18.50
C THR A 85 2.16 -18.17 18.20
N VAL A 86 2.27 -18.55 16.93
CA VAL A 86 2.79 -19.85 16.50
C VAL A 86 4.27 -19.99 16.86
N THR A 87 5.09 -18.98 16.62
CA THR A 87 6.51 -18.99 17.01
C THR A 87 6.67 -19.13 18.53
N LEU A 88 5.92 -18.34 19.30
CA LEU A 88 5.91 -18.42 20.77
C LEU A 88 5.43 -19.80 21.27
N GLY A 89 4.39 -20.35 20.64
CA GLY A 89 3.89 -21.70 20.93
C GLY A 89 4.94 -22.79 20.70
N ARG A 90 5.66 -22.72 19.58
CA ARG A 90 6.75 -23.65 19.27
C ARG A 90 7.86 -23.60 20.32
N ASN A 91 8.15 -22.41 20.87
CA ASN A 91 9.15 -22.25 21.93
C ASN A 91 8.74 -22.92 23.26
N ILE A 92 7.44 -23.09 23.51
CA ILE A 92 6.92 -23.81 24.69
C ILE A 92 6.48 -25.26 24.36
N GLY A 93 6.95 -25.79 23.22
CA GLY A 93 6.65 -27.16 22.80
C GLY A 93 5.24 -27.40 22.29
N LYS A 94 4.48 -26.35 21.98
CA LYS A 94 3.14 -26.45 21.39
C LYS A 94 3.19 -26.41 19.86
N THR A 95 2.36 -27.24 19.25
CA THR A 95 2.17 -27.25 17.80
C THR A 95 1.33 -26.06 17.36
N GLU A 96 1.50 -25.71 16.09
CA GLU A 96 0.71 -24.67 15.45
C GLU A 96 -0.80 -24.96 15.49
N GLU A 97 -1.18 -26.23 15.37
CA GLU A 97 -2.58 -26.67 15.46
C GLU A 97 -3.15 -26.47 16.87
N GLU A 98 -2.40 -26.83 17.92
CA GLU A 98 -2.82 -26.60 19.32
C GLU A 98 -3.04 -25.11 19.61
N ILE A 99 -2.13 -24.25 19.15
CA ILE A 99 -2.25 -22.79 19.31
C ILE A 99 -3.48 -22.28 18.57
N ARG A 100 -3.68 -22.69 17.31
CA ARG A 100 -4.86 -22.29 16.54
C ARG A 100 -6.17 -22.79 17.15
N LYS A 101 -6.17 -24.00 17.72
CA LYS A 101 -7.34 -24.57 18.39
C LYS A 101 -7.70 -23.77 19.63
N LEU A 102 -6.71 -23.36 20.43
CA LEU A 102 -6.92 -22.48 21.57
C LEU A 102 -7.41 -21.10 21.15
N GLU A 103 -6.78 -20.48 20.14
CA GLU A 103 -7.21 -19.20 19.60
C GLU A 103 -8.67 -19.24 19.16
N ARG A 104 -9.11 -20.32 18.49
CA ARG A 104 -10.52 -20.53 18.09
C ARG A 104 -11.43 -20.69 19.30
N ALA A 105 -11.05 -21.51 20.28
CA ALA A 105 -11.84 -21.69 21.49
C ALA A 105 -12.03 -20.38 22.28
N ILE A 106 -11.02 -19.49 22.28
CA ILE A 106 -11.14 -18.13 22.83
C ILE A 106 -12.02 -17.23 21.95
N GLN A 107 -11.98 -17.39 20.62
CA GLN A 107 -12.85 -16.63 19.72
C GLN A 107 -14.33 -17.00 19.87
N ASP A 108 -14.63 -18.29 20.11
CA ASP A 108 -15.99 -18.79 20.35
C ASP A 108 -16.63 -18.15 21.59
N GLN A 109 -15.81 -17.55 22.46
CA GLN A 109 -16.21 -16.76 23.64
C GLN A 109 -16.45 -15.27 23.32
N GLY A 110 -16.62 -14.91 22.04
CA GLY A 110 -16.88 -13.53 21.62
C GLY A 110 -15.65 -12.61 21.64
N ILE A 111 -14.45 -13.17 21.75
CA ILE A 111 -13.19 -12.43 21.64
C ILE A 111 -12.78 -12.33 20.16
N THR A 112 -12.37 -11.15 19.70
CA THR A 112 -11.90 -11.00 18.31
C THR A 112 -10.64 -11.81 18.03
N VAL A 113 -10.40 -12.18 16.77
CA VAL A 113 -9.16 -12.90 16.35
C VAL A 113 -7.88 -12.17 16.79
N ARG A 114 -7.88 -10.84 16.72
CA ARG A 114 -6.74 -10.03 17.16
C ARG A 114 -6.57 -10.09 18.68
N GLY A 115 -7.67 -10.04 19.42
CA GLY A 115 -7.68 -10.14 20.88
C GLY A 115 -7.21 -11.51 21.37
N SER A 116 -7.74 -12.59 20.77
CA SER A 116 -7.36 -13.96 21.13
C SER A 116 -5.87 -14.22 20.90
N ARG A 117 -5.33 -13.83 19.75
CA ARG A 117 -3.90 -13.93 19.45
C ARG A 117 -3.05 -13.10 20.40
N ARG A 118 -3.46 -11.87 20.70
CA ARG A 118 -2.74 -11.00 21.66
C ARG A 118 -2.71 -11.63 23.05
N ALA A 119 -3.84 -12.14 23.52
CA ALA A 119 -3.94 -12.78 24.82
C ALA A 119 -3.11 -14.05 24.89
N VAL A 120 -3.14 -14.91 23.87
CA VAL A 120 -2.28 -16.11 23.81
C VAL A 120 -0.81 -15.70 23.88
N ALA A 121 -0.37 -14.68 23.13
CA ALA A 121 1.00 -14.19 23.21
C ALA A 121 1.37 -13.69 24.62
N LEU A 122 0.48 -12.93 25.27
CA LEU A 122 0.68 -12.43 26.63
C LEU A 122 0.69 -13.56 27.67
N MET A 123 -0.17 -14.57 27.52
CA MET A 123 -0.20 -15.74 28.39
C MET A 123 1.10 -16.52 28.29
N ILE A 124 1.61 -16.78 27.08
CA ILE A 124 2.90 -17.45 26.89
C ILE A 124 4.02 -16.63 27.53
N GLN A 125 4.03 -15.31 27.29
CA GLN A 125 5.07 -14.42 27.81
C GLN A 125 5.01 -14.30 29.34
N SER A 126 3.81 -14.35 29.92
CA SER A 126 3.57 -14.28 31.37
C SER A 126 3.61 -15.66 32.04
N GLN A 127 3.96 -16.73 31.30
CA GLN A 127 3.98 -18.11 31.77
C GLN A 127 2.65 -18.57 32.38
N ILE A 128 1.54 -17.98 31.92
CA ILE A 128 0.19 -18.41 32.27
C ILE A 128 -0.13 -19.68 31.48
N ASP A 129 -0.69 -20.67 32.16
CA ASP A 129 -1.13 -21.91 31.53
C ASP A 129 -2.17 -21.61 30.42
N LEU A 130 -1.82 -21.99 29.20
CA LEU A 130 -2.67 -21.85 28.03
C LEU A 130 -4.01 -22.61 28.15
N ALA A 131 -4.06 -23.67 28.94
CA ALA A 131 -5.31 -24.39 29.23
C ALA A 131 -6.35 -23.50 29.94
N LYS A 132 -5.89 -22.43 30.62
CA LYS A 132 -6.77 -21.44 31.28
C LYS A 132 -7.34 -20.40 30.33
N GLY A 133 -6.92 -20.37 29.06
CA GLY A 133 -7.30 -19.32 28.13
C GLY A 133 -8.82 -19.19 27.93
N THR A 134 -9.55 -20.30 27.86
CA THR A 134 -11.02 -20.31 27.72
C THR A 134 -11.75 -19.96 29.02
N GLU A 135 -11.16 -20.25 30.18
CA GLU A 135 -11.67 -19.86 31.48
C GLU A 135 -11.53 -18.35 31.67
N LEU A 136 -10.37 -17.79 31.34
CA LEU A 136 -10.11 -16.35 31.36
C LEU A 136 -11.01 -15.61 30.35
N ALA A 137 -11.24 -16.16 29.17
CA ALA A 137 -12.14 -15.57 28.17
C ALA A 137 -13.60 -15.52 28.66
N ARG A 138 -14.06 -16.55 29.40
CA ARG A 138 -15.38 -16.53 30.05
C ARG A 138 -15.45 -15.53 31.20
N LEU A 139 -14.39 -15.42 32.00
CA LEU A 139 -14.30 -14.43 33.06
C LEU A 139 -14.39 -13.00 32.48
N ALA A 140 -13.66 -12.73 31.39
CA ALA A 140 -13.71 -11.45 30.69
C ALA A 140 -15.08 -11.14 30.09
N GLN A 141 -15.79 -12.13 29.53
CA GLN A 141 -17.19 -11.93 29.10
C GLN A 141 -18.10 -11.49 30.25
N ASN A 142 -18.00 -12.16 31.40
CA ASN A 142 -18.80 -11.80 32.56
C ASN A 142 -18.45 -10.39 33.05
N ALA A 143 -17.16 -10.06 33.10
CA ALA A 143 -16.68 -8.72 33.43
C ALA A 143 -17.17 -7.66 32.43
N ALA A 144 -17.21 -7.99 31.13
CA ALA A 144 -17.71 -7.12 30.09
C ALA A 144 -19.20 -6.81 30.23
N VAL A 145 -20.02 -7.80 30.62
CA VAL A 145 -21.44 -7.60 30.93
C VAL A 145 -21.60 -6.67 32.14
N ILE A 146 -20.79 -6.85 33.19
CA ILE A 146 -20.85 -6.02 34.40
C ILE A 146 -20.40 -4.58 34.12
N ALA A 147 -19.30 -4.42 33.39
CA ALA A 147 -18.70 -3.13 33.09
C ALA A 147 -19.34 -2.43 31.89
N ASN A 148 -20.28 -3.07 31.20
CA ASN A 148 -20.92 -2.60 29.96
C ASN A 148 -19.90 -2.20 28.88
N ILE A 149 -18.85 -3.01 28.74
CA ILE A 149 -17.79 -2.87 27.71
C ILE A 149 -17.77 -4.11 26.81
N ASN A 150 -16.92 -4.10 25.78
CA ASN A 150 -16.77 -5.26 24.89
C ASN A 150 -15.93 -6.37 25.54
N SER A 151 -16.25 -7.63 25.28
CA SER A 151 -15.52 -8.78 25.84
C SER A 151 -14.03 -8.81 25.46
N THR A 152 -13.67 -8.31 24.28
CA THR A 152 -12.26 -8.17 23.87
C THR A 152 -11.51 -7.08 24.65
N GLU A 153 -12.23 -6.08 25.15
CA GLU A 153 -11.63 -4.98 25.94
C GLU A 153 -11.46 -5.38 27.41
N ALA A 154 -12.35 -6.25 27.91
CA ALA A 154 -12.27 -6.84 29.24
C ALA A 154 -11.22 -7.97 29.36
N PHE A 155 -10.69 -8.47 28.24
CA PHE A 155 -9.80 -9.64 28.14
C PHE A 155 -8.35 -9.23 27.86
#